data_AF-A0A9Q9EHI6-F1
#
_entry.id   AF-A0A9Q9EHI6-F1
#
_cell.length_a   1.000
_cell.length_b   1.000
_cell.length_c   1.000
_cell.angle_alpha   90.00
_cell.angle_beta   90.00
_cell.angle_gamma   90.00
#
_symmetry.space_group_name_H-M   'P 1'
#
loop_
_entity.id
_entity.type
_entity.pdbx_description
1 polymer ?
#
loop_
_entity_poly.entity_id
_entity_poly.type
_entity_poly.pdbx_seq_one_letter_code
_entity_poly.pdbx_strand_id
1 'polypeptide(L)'
;MAAVRQWFEQLDSARIPVTIGSGATIQTFQVPEAIIRKVAWFDNALKDDRFLEDQQKSITLPEDLPGIFQQFLCLLYQRRLLFAKCADGVDITRENNSQLVDCFRLWVFGDKYLVPLLQNTAMQRICGLMACASRISAMLVMPDTLKECFAVTEGYEVLQRIVADYVVLRLDRYEDDSAPLVELFSCPGFLKSLHASEKALHSLPKSDFPTYTKPRKFASSFVSLNPDESSLTDNGTTASGHWALNPKPSCDVCGLATSETIACAICLKSKCVCATAPTLTHYCARCSKSEKVG
;
A
#
# COMPACT_ATOMS: atom_id res chain seq x y z
N MET A 1 26.23 -4.94 14.20
CA MET A 1 26.30 -4.49 15.61
C MET A 1 26.01 -3.00 15.74
N ALA A 2 26.68 -2.10 15.00
CA ALA A 2 26.46 -0.64 15.10
C ALA A 2 25.00 -0.20 14.83
N ALA A 3 24.37 -0.68 13.75
CA ALA A 3 22.98 -0.32 13.42
C ALA A 3 21.95 -0.74 14.48
N VAL A 4 22.18 -1.89 15.16
CA VAL A 4 21.30 -2.37 16.24
C VAL A 4 21.42 -1.46 17.46
N ARG A 5 22.65 -1.05 17.81
CA ARG A 5 22.89 -0.12 18.91
C ARG A 5 22.24 1.25 18.66
N GLN A 6 22.44 1.81 17.47
CA GLN A 6 21.82 3.08 17.06
C GLN A 6 20.29 3.00 17.11
N TRP A 7 19.71 1.85 16.74
CA TRP A 7 18.27 1.64 16.84
C TRP A 7 17.76 1.68 18.28
N PHE A 8 18.45 1.03 19.23
CA PHE A 8 18.09 1.10 20.65
C PHE A 8 18.24 2.53 21.20
N GLU A 9 19.31 3.23 20.85
CA GLU A 9 19.51 4.64 21.24
C GLU A 9 18.36 5.54 20.73
N GLN A 10 17.83 5.27 19.54
CA GLN A 10 16.65 5.99 19.01
C GLN A 10 15.35 5.64 19.74
N LEU A 11 15.18 4.40 20.20
CA LEU A 11 14.01 3.99 20.97
C LEU A 11 14.01 4.58 22.39
N ASP A 12 15.20 4.79 22.95
CA ASP A 12 15.42 5.37 24.28
C ASP A 12 15.42 6.91 24.28
N SER A 13 15.20 7.55 23.11
CA SER A 13 15.12 9.00 23.03
C SER A 13 13.95 9.56 23.86
N ALA A 14 13.98 10.88 24.09
CA ALA A 14 12.83 11.59 24.66
C ALA A 14 11.54 11.23 23.90
N ARG A 15 10.43 11.11 24.64
CA ARG A 15 9.12 10.82 24.07
C ARG A 15 8.31 12.09 23.97
N ILE A 16 7.67 12.28 22.83
CA ILE A 16 6.73 13.36 22.61
C ILE A 16 5.30 12.81 22.49
N PRO A 17 4.31 13.49 23.05
CA PRO A 17 2.90 13.19 22.82
C PRO A 17 2.50 13.55 21.39
N VAL A 18 1.87 12.60 20.71
CA VAL A 18 1.19 12.80 19.43
C VAL A 18 -0.28 12.47 19.60
N THR A 19 -1.14 13.48 19.54
CA THR A 19 -2.58 13.37 19.72
C THR A 19 -3.27 13.29 18.37
N ILE A 20 -4.05 12.24 18.15
CA ILE A 20 -4.72 11.93 16.88
C ILE A 20 -6.22 11.92 17.07
N GLY A 21 -6.94 12.46 16.10
CA GLY A 21 -8.40 12.46 16.05
C GLY A 21 -9.04 13.57 16.88
N SER A 22 -10.37 13.56 16.88
CA SER A 22 -11.19 14.58 17.55
C SER A 22 -12.41 13.95 18.23
N GLY A 23 -12.99 14.70 19.18
CA GLY A 23 -14.17 14.28 19.94
C GLY A 23 -13.95 12.96 20.68
N ALA A 24 -14.87 12.01 20.49
CA ALA A 24 -14.85 10.71 21.17
C ALA A 24 -13.76 9.74 20.67
N THR A 25 -13.07 10.07 19.57
CA THR A 25 -12.05 9.20 18.95
C THR A 25 -10.63 9.65 19.23
N ILE A 26 -10.43 10.64 20.10
CA ILE A 26 -9.12 11.19 20.40
C ILE A 26 -8.23 10.15 21.09
N GLN A 27 -6.99 10.02 20.63
CA GLN A 27 -6.00 9.13 21.23
C GLN A 27 -4.62 9.78 21.21
N THR A 28 -3.91 9.72 22.34
CA THR A 28 -2.53 10.23 22.45
C THR A 28 -1.54 9.08 22.48
N PHE A 29 -0.54 9.15 21.60
CA PHE A 29 0.56 8.21 21.48
C PHE A 29 1.83 8.84 22.05
N GLN A 30 2.59 8.08 22.84
CA GLN A 30 3.91 8.50 23.31
C GLN A 30 4.97 7.93 22.36
N VAL A 31 5.55 8.79 21.51
CA VAL A 31 6.45 8.36 20.43
C VAL A 31 7.87 8.86 20.70
N PRO A 32 8.91 8.02 20.59
CA PRO A 32 10.29 8.48 20.63
C PRO A 32 10.56 9.52 19.55
N GLU A 33 11.00 10.70 19.96
CA GLU A 33 11.26 11.86 19.11
C GLU A 33 12.25 11.53 17.98
N ALA A 34 13.32 10.78 18.29
CA ALA A 34 14.33 10.40 17.31
C ALA A 34 13.78 9.47 16.21
N ILE A 35 12.67 8.76 16.46
CA ILE A 35 12.02 7.90 15.46
C ILE A 35 11.12 8.72 14.55
N ILE A 36 10.27 9.58 15.12
CA ILE A 36 9.28 10.34 14.34
C ILE A 36 9.94 11.46 13.51
N ARG A 37 11.01 12.08 14.02
CA ARG A 37 11.83 13.07 13.28
C ARG A 37 12.56 12.50 12.05
N LYS A 38 12.52 11.19 11.80
CA LYS A 38 13.04 10.64 10.53
C LYS A 38 12.15 10.98 9.34
N VAL A 39 10.92 11.42 9.60
CA VAL A 39 9.99 11.84 8.57
C VAL A 39 10.06 13.36 8.45
N ALA A 40 10.32 13.84 7.23
CA ALA A 40 10.61 15.25 6.96
C ALA A 40 9.54 16.20 7.49
N TRP A 41 8.26 15.84 7.32
CA TRP A 41 7.15 16.65 7.84
C TRP A 41 7.23 16.81 9.37
N PHE A 42 7.41 15.72 10.10
CA PHE A 42 7.48 15.74 11.57
C PHE A 42 8.76 16.40 12.07
N ASP A 43 9.88 16.21 11.37
CA ASP A 43 11.12 16.90 11.70
C ASP A 43 10.96 18.42 11.57
N ASN A 44 10.34 18.89 10.49
CA ASN A 44 10.07 20.30 10.27
C ASN A 44 9.04 20.86 11.26
N ALA A 45 7.99 20.10 11.59
CA ALA A 45 6.98 20.50 12.58
C ALA A 45 7.58 20.65 13.99
N LEU A 46 8.64 19.89 14.29
CA LEU A 46 9.33 19.91 15.57
C LEU A 46 10.63 20.75 15.55
N LYS A 47 10.91 21.48 14.47
CA LYS A 47 12.12 22.31 14.33
C LYS A 47 11.86 23.77 14.68
N ASP A 48 12.74 24.31 15.54
CA ASP A 48 13.04 25.72 15.77
C ASP A 48 11.85 26.66 15.95
N ASP A 49 11.22 26.72 17.14
CA ASP A 49 10.39 27.81 17.71
C ASP A 49 9.36 28.50 16.77
N ARG A 50 9.08 27.91 15.62
CA ARG A 50 8.30 28.48 14.52
C ARG A 50 6.82 28.14 14.64
N PHE A 51 6.52 27.06 15.36
CA PHE A 51 5.19 26.50 15.50
C PHE A 51 4.89 26.20 16.98
N LEU A 52 3.61 26.24 17.36
CA LEU A 52 3.16 26.01 18.73
C LEU A 52 3.56 24.61 19.24
N GLU A 53 3.68 23.67 18.31
CA GLU A 53 4.08 22.29 18.49
C GLU A 53 5.48 22.15 19.11
N ASP A 54 6.41 23.06 18.79
CA ASP A 54 7.76 23.04 19.35
C ASP A 54 7.79 23.52 20.81
N GLN A 55 7.02 24.58 21.11
CA GLN A 55 6.89 25.12 22.47
C GLN A 55 6.22 24.11 23.41
N GLN A 56 5.25 23.35 22.89
CA GLN A 56 4.53 22.33 23.66
C GLN A 56 5.21 20.95 23.60
N LYS A 57 6.23 20.77 22.74
CA LYS A 57 6.85 19.48 22.42
C LYS A 57 5.81 18.40 22.14
N SER A 58 4.76 18.74 21.38
CA SER A 58 3.62 17.88 21.10
C SER A 58 3.08 18.10 19.70
N ILE A 59 2.54 17.05 19.08
CA ILE A 59 1.89 17.13 17.77
C ILE A 59 0.41 16.80 17.93
N THR A 60 -0.46 17.55 17.26
CA THR A 60 -1.91 17.26 17.22
C THR A 60 -2.41 17.15 15.80
N LEU A 61 -3.00 16.01 15.43
CA LEU A 61 -3.52 15.70 14.10
C LEU A 61 -5.04 15.40 14.21
N PRO A 62 -5.91 16.42 14.29
CA PRO A 62 -7.31 16.25 14.69
C PRO A 62 -8.21 15.61 13.61
N GLU A 63 -7.78 15.68 12.36
CA GLU A 63 -8.51 15.14 11.19
C GLU A 63 -8.13 13.69 10.88
N ASP A 64 -7.08 13.18 11.52
CA ASP A 64 -6.53 11.86 11.24
C ASP A 64 -7.09 10.80 12.18
N LEU A 65 -7.02 9.54 11.76
CA LEU A 65 -7.58 8.41 12.49
C LEU A 65 -6.49 7.71 13.32
N PRO A 66 -6.74 7.41 14.61
CA PRO A 66 -5.76 6.73 15.46
C PRO A 66 -5.26 5.40 14.89
N GLY A 67 -6.15 4.61 14.28
CA GLY A 67 -5.79 3.34 13.65
C GLY A 67 -4.81 3.50 12.47
N ILE A 68 -4.97 4.56 11.68
CA ILE A 68 -4.07 4.87 10.55
C ILE A 68 -2.70 5.32 11.07
N PHE A 69 -2.70 6.18 12.10
CA PHE A 69 -1.45 6.59 12.75
C PHE A 69 -0.71 5.41 13.40
N GLN A 70 -1.44 4.47 14.02
CA GLN A 70 -0.86 3.26 14.59
C GLN A 70 -0.19 2.38 13.52
N GLN A 71 -0.79 2.24 12.33
CA GLN A 71 -0.18 1.53 11.21
C GLN A 71 1.08 2.24 10.69
N PHE A 72 1.07 3.57 10.63
CA PHE A 72 2.25 4.36 10.31
C PHE A 72 3.39 4.14 11.33
N LEU A 73 3.09 4.11 12.64
CA LEU A 73 4.09 3.76 13.66
C LEU A 73 4.61 2.33 13.46
N CYS A 74 3.75 1.37 13.15
CA CYS A 74 4.17 -0.01 12.83
C CYS A 74 5.14 -0.04 11.65
N LEU A 75 4.90 0.78 10.61
CA LEU A 75 5.81 0.94 9.48
C LEU A 75 7.15 1.55 9.92
N LEU A 76 7.17 2.57 10.78
CA LEU A 76 8.42 3.15 11.28
C LEU A 76 9.24 2.14 12.09
N TYR A 77 8.59 1.33 12.95
CA TYR A 77 9.27 0.36 13.80
C TYR A 77 9.66 -0.93 13.10
N GLN A 78 8.81 -1.45 12.20
CA GLN A 78 8.97 -2.78 11.61
C GLN A 78 9.24 -2.76 10.10
N ARG A 79 9.22 -1.57 9.48
CA ARG A 79 9.34 -1.39 8.02
C ARG A 79 8.29 -2.19 7.23
N ARG A 80 7.12 -2.44 7.82
CA ARG A 80 5.97 -3.09 7.20
C ARG A 80 4.65 -2.63 7.81
N LEU A 81 3.60 -2.66 7.01
CA LEU A 81 2.23 -2.55 7.50
C LEU A 81 1.84 -3.86 8.21
N LEU A 82 1.07 -3.73 9.29
CA LEU A 82 0.63 -4.87 10.10
C LEU A 82 -0.88 -5.01 10.01
N PHE A 83 -1.32 -5.88 9.13
CA PHE A 83 -2.72 -6.25 9.09
C PHE A 83 -2.99 -7.46 9.96
N ALA A 84 -4.20 -7.55 10.51
CA ALA A 84 -4.60 -8.72 11.26
C ALA A 84 -4.46 -9.95 10.35
N LYS A 85 -3.79 -10.99 10.86
CA LYS A 85 -3.80 -12.28 10.18
C LYS A 85 -5.20 -12.86 10.34
N CYS A 86 -5.78 -13.37 9.25
CA CYS A 86 -6.98 -14.18 9.36
C CYS A 86 -6.66 -15.37 10.27
N ALA A 87 -7.18 -15.35 11.50
CA ALA A 87 -7.20 -16.53 12.35
C ALA A 87 -8.22 -17.53 11.79
N ASP A 88 -8.12 -18.79 12.23
CA ASP A 88 -9.11 -19.81 11.85
C ASP A 88 -10.52 -19.34 12.23
N GLY A 89 -11.44 -19.34 11.26
CA GLY A 89 -12.82 -18.88 11.43
C GLY A 89 -13.08 -17.39 11.18
N VAL A 90 -12.07 -16.59 10.80
CA VAL A 90 -12.27 -15.20 10.39
C VAL A 90 -12.79 -15.12 8.96
N ASP A 91 -13.80 -14.27 8.74
CA ASP A 91 -14.28 -13.92 7.40
C ASP A 91 -13.20 -13.12 6.64
N ILE A 92 -12.49 -13.82 5.76
CA ILE A 92 -11.42 -13.26 4.93
C ILE A 92 -11.91 -12.15 4.00
N THR A 93 -13.19 -12.18 3.59
CA THR A 93 -13.78 -11.16 2.72
C THR A 93 -13.89 -9.87 3.49
N ARG A 94 -14.50 -9.92 4.69
CA ARG A 94 -14.67 -8.76 5.56
C ARG A 94 -13.32 -8.14 5.94
N GLU A 95 -12.36 -8.98 6.31
CA GLU A 95 -11.03 -8.51 6.70
C GLU A 95 -10.30 -7.86 5.51
N ASN A 96 -10.31 -8.47 4.32
CA ASN A 96 -9.70 -7.85 3.14
C ASN A 96 -10.35 -6.52 2.76
N ASN A 97 -11.68 -6.42 2.89
CA ASN A 97 -12.41 -5.18 2.63
C ASN A 97 -12.00 -4.08 3.63
N SER A 98 -11.93 -4.39 4.93
CA SER A 98 -11.45 -3.45 5.95
C SER A 98 -10.02 -2.99 5.68
N GLN A 99 -9.13 -3.93 5.38
CA GLN A 99 -7.73 -3.60 5.06
C GLN A 99 -7.61 -2.74 3.81
N LEU A 100 -8.48 -2.93 2.82
CA LEU A 100 -8.47 -2.13 1.61
C LEU A 100 -8.73 -0.66 1.96
N VAL A 101 -9.79 -0.36 2.71
CA VAL A 101 -10.09 1.00 3.18
C VAL A 101 -8.90 1.61 3.93
N ASP A 102 -8.33 0.86 4.87
CA ASP A 102 -7.17 1.32 5.64
C ASP A 102 -5.97 1.63 4.73
N CYS A 103 -5.74 0.84 3.69
CA CYS A 103 -4.65 1.12 2.75
C CYS A 103 -4.89 2.40 1.95
N PHE A 104 -6.12 2.67 1.50
CA PHE A 104 -6.43 3.92 0.81
C PHE A 104 -6.20 5.13 1.74
N ARG A 105 -6.64 5.03 3.00
CA ARG A 105 -6.39 6.05 4.02
C ARG A 105 -4.91 6.22 4.35
N LEU A 106 -4.16 5.12 4.48
CA LEU A 106 -2.71 5.14 4.70
C LEU A 106 -1.97 5.81 3.54
N TRP A 107 -2.43 5.58 2.31
CA TRP A 107 -1.84 6.25 1.15
C TRP A 107 -2.03 7.77 1.24
N VAL A 108 -3.26 8.24 1.52
CA VAL A 108 -3.56 9.66 1.67
C VAL A 108 -2.84 10.28 2.86
N PHE A 109 -2.74 9.57 3.99
CA PHE A 109 -1.93 9.97 5.14
C PHE A 109 -0.45 10.12 4.75
N GLY A 110 0.07 9.17 3.97
CA GLY A 110 1.43 9.23 3.48
C GLY A 110 1.68 10.44 2.58
N ASP A 111 0.71 10.83 1.75
CA ASP A 111 0.80 12.06 0.96
C ASP A 111 0.82 13.31 1.86
N LYS A 112 -0.18 13.42 2.73
CA LYS A 112 -0.37 14.55 3.66
C LYS A 112 0.87 14.84 4.51
N TYR A 113 1.56 13.79 4.96
CA TYR A 113 2.70 13.88 5.86
C TYR A 113 4.05 13.58 5.20
N LEU A 114 4.11 13.58 3.86
CA LEU A 114 5.34 13.38 3.08
C LEU A 114 6.08 12.10 3.50
N VAL A 115 5.37 10.98 3.46
CA VAL A 115 5.87 9.63 3.76
C VAL A 115 5.77 8.74 2.52
N PRO A 116 6.65 8.90 1.50
CA PRO A 116 6.59 8.09 0.27
C PRO A 116 6.68 6.58 0.53
N LEU A 117 7.45 6.18 1.56
CA LEU A 117 7.53 4.79 2.02
C LEU A 117 6.15 4.21 2.34
N LEU A 118 5.30 4.99 3.02
CA LEU A 118 3.96 4.58 3.40
C LEU A 118 3.04 4.51 2.18
N GLN A 119 3.06 5.53 1.31
CA GLN A 119 2.28 5.54 0.06
C GLN A 119 2.57 4.29 -0.78
N ASN A 120 3.84 3.99 -1.01
CA ASN A 120 4.23 2.84 -1.82
C ASN A 120 3.83 1.50 -1.19
N THR A 121 3.99 1.37 0.13
CA THR A 121 3.62 0.14 0.85
C THR A 121 2.10 -0.06 0.81
N ALA A 122 1.34 1.00 1.05
CA ALA A 122 -0.11 1.00 0.96
C ALA A 122 -0.59 0.68 -0.46
N MET A 123 -0.02 1.33 -1.48
CA MET A 123 -0.36 1.10 -2.88
C MET A 123 -0.07 -0.35 -3.31
N GLN A 124 1.06 -0.92 -2.88
CA GLN A 124 1.38 -2.32 -3.16
C GLN A 124 0.33 -3.25 -2.55
N ARG A 125 -0.14 -2.96 -1.33
CA ARG A 125 -1.20 -3.73 -0.69
C ARG A 125 -2.54 -3.55 -1.39
N ILE A 126 -2.92 -2.33 -1.78
CA ILE A 126 -4.14 -2.04 -2.57
C ILE A 126 -4.15 -2.88 -3.84
N CYS A 127 -3.09 -2.78 -4.65
CA CYS A 127 -2.98 -3.52 -5.90
C CYS A 127 -3.01 -5.04 -5.67
N GLY A 128 -2.38 -5.50 -4.58
CA GLY A 128 -2.40 -6.89 -4.15
C GLY A 128 -3.81 -7.41 -3.85
N LEU A 129 -4.56 -6.67 -3.02
CA LEU A 129 -5.94 -6.98 -2.61
C LEU A 129 -6.91 -6.92 -3.79
N MET A 130 -6.87 -5.85 -4.57
CA MET A 130 -7.73 -5.67 -5.75
C MET A 130 -7.51 -6.80 -6.76
N ALA A 131 -6.26 -7.12 -7.09
CA ALA A 131 -5.95 -8.22 -8.00
C ALA A 131 -6.34 -9.60 -7.47
N CYS A 132 -6.38 -9.81 -6.14
CA CYS A 132 -6.92 -11.04 -5.55
C CYS A 132 -8.45 -11.09 -5.70
N ALA A 133 -9.13 -9.99 -5.34
CA ALA A 133 -10.58 -9.86 -5.45
C ALA A 133 -11.08 -10.07 -6.89
N SER A 134 -10.35 -9.59 -7.89
CA SER A 134 -10.68 -9.80 -9.31
C SER A 134 -10.54 -11.24 -9.78
N ARG A 135 -9.92 -12.13 -9.01
CA ARG A 135 -9.65 -13.53 -9.40
C ARG A 135 -10.40 -14.54 -8.55
N ILE A 136 -10.68 -14.19 -7.30
CA ILE A 136 -11.25 -15.08 -6.31
C ILE A 136 -12.60 -14.50 -5.90
N SER A 137 -13.70 -15.13 -6.32
CA SER A 137 -15.06 -14.68 -6.02
C SER A 137 -15.31 -14.57 -4.51
N ALA A 138 -14.71 -15.45 -3.71
CA ALA A 138 -14.75 -15.41 -2.24
C ALA A 138 -13.92 -14.26 -1.61
N MET A 139 -13.35 -13.35 -2.40
CA MET A 139 -12.64 -12.16 -1.92
C MET A 139 -13.18 -10.88 -2.57
N LEU A 140 -14.45 -10.89 -2.97
CA LEU A 140 -15.09 -9.75 -3.63
C LEU A 140 -14.99 -8.47 -2.79
N VAL A 141 -14.64 -7.35 -3.43
CA VAL A 141 -14.75 -6.04 -2.81
C VAL A 141 -16.21 -5.61 -2.79
N MET A 142 -16.73 -5.35 -1.58
CA MET A 142 -18.11 -4.96 -1.35
C MET A 142 -18.37 -3.53 -1.89
N PRO A 143 -19.59 -3.23 -2.37
CA PRO A 143 -19.91 -1.88 -2.86
C PRO A 143 -19.67 -0.77 -1.83
N ASP A 144 -20.06 -0.98 -0.57
CA ASP A 144 -19.80 -0.02 0.51
C ASP A 144 -18.32 0.24 0.71
N THR A 145 -17.50 -0.80 0.60
CA THR A 145 -16.04 -0.68 0.67
C THR A 145 -15.48 0.11 -0.51
N LEU A 146 -15.97 -0.13 -1.73
CA LEU A 146 -15.56 0.66 -2.90
C LEU A 146 -15.95 2.13 -2.73
N LYS A 147 -17.14 2.40 -2.15
CA LYS A 147 -17.67 3.75 -1.91
C LYS A 147 -16.81 4.49 -0.89
N GLU A 148 -16.46 3.82 0.20
CA GLU A 148 -15.58 4.36 1.23
C GLU A 148 -14.16 4.60 0.69
N CYS A 149 -13.61 3.64 -0.07
CA CYS A 149 -12.31 3.81 -0.73
C CYS A 149 -12.33 4.99 -1.70
N PHE A 150 -13.40 5.17 -2.48
CA PHE A 150 -13.50 6.28 -3.42
C PHE A 150 -13.66 7.62 -2.70
N ALA A 151 -14.47 7.68 -1.65
CA ALA A 151 -14.72 8.90 -0.89
C ALA A 151 -13.43 9.49 -0.27
N VAL A 152 -12.51 8.65 0.21
CA VAL A 152 -11.24 9.12 0.77
C VAL A 152 -10.22 9.56 -0.29
N THR A 153 -10.54 9.41 -1.59
CA THR A 153 -9.62 9.68 -2.71
C THR A 153 -9.92 10.96 -3.46
N GLU A 154 -10.67 11.89 -2.86
CA GLU A 154 -10.90 13.20 -3.44
C GLU A 154 -9.56 13.90 -3.75
N GLY A 155 -9.39 14.35 -4.99
CA GLY A 155 -8.13 14.93 -5.48
C GLY A 155 -7.07 13.92 -5.96
N TYR A 156 -7.25 12.62 -5.75
CA TYR A 156 -6.26 11.59 -6.09
C TYR A 156 -6.74 10.72 -7.26
N GLU A 157 -6.61 11.24 -8.49
CA GLU A 157 -7.08 10.55 -9.72
C GLU A 157 -6.55 9.12 -9.87
N VAL A 158 -5.34 8.87 -9.35
CA VAL A 158 -4.73 7.55 -9.41
C VAL A 158 -5.45 6.50 -8.57
N LEU A 159 -5.81 6.84 -7.33
CA LEU A 159 -6.52 5.93 -6.45
C LEU A 159 -7.97 5.74 -6.94
N GLN A 160 -8.59 6.80 -7.42
CA GLN A 160 -9.90 6.76 -8.08
C GLN A 160 -9.89 5.81 -9.29
N ARG A 161 -8.83 5.84 -10.10
CA ARG A 161 -8.67 4.94 -11.25
C ARG A 161 -8.58 3.47 -10.84
N ILE A 162 -7.92 3.13 -9.72
CA ILE A 162 -7.84 1.74 -9.26
C ILE A 162 -9.23 1.19 -8.93
N VAL A 163 -10.05 1.99 -8.23
CA VAL A 163 -11.45 1.62 -7.92
C VAL A 163 -12.25 1.46 -9.21
N ALA A 164 -12.15 2.43 -10.12
CA ALA A 164 -12.86 2.41 -11.40
C ALA A 164 -12.45 1.25 -12.31
N ASP A 165 -11.16 0.94 -12.44
CA ASP A 165 -10.63 -0.23 -13.16
C ASP A 165 -11.24 -1.53 -12.63
N TYR A 166 -11.38 -1.65 -11.30
CA TYR A 166 -11.97 -2.83 -10.68
C TYR A 166 -13.46 -2.95 -10.99
N VAL A 167 -14.19 -1.85 -10.93
CA VAL A 167 -15.62 -1.81 -11.25
C VAL A 167 -15.86 -2.14 -12.72
N VAL A 168 -15.12 -1.53 -13.65
CA VAL A 168 -15.20 -1.82 -15.08
C VAL A 168 -14.90 -3.30 -15.35
N LEU A 169 -13.83 -3.85 -14.75
CA LEU A 169 -13.52 -5.28 -14.91
C LEU A 169 -14.63 -6.18 -14.36
N ARG A 170 -15.27 -5.80 -13.26
CA ARG A 170 -16.38 -6.55 -12.66
C ARG A 170 -17.60 -6.54 -13.57
N LEU A 171 -17.98 -5.37 -14.09
CA LEU A 171 -19.10 -5.22 -15.03
C LEU A 171 -18.86 -5.98 -16.34
N ASP A 172 -17.63 -5.96 -16.87
CA ASP A 172 -17.24 -6.72 -18.08
C ASP A 172 -17.36 -8.25 -17.89
N ARG A 173 -17.20 -8.75 -16.66
CA ARG A 173 -17.22 -10.19 -16.37
C ARG A 173 -18.55 -10.72 -15.85
N TYR A 174 -19.36 -9.87 -15.24
CA TYR A 174 -20.58 -10.27 -14.53
C TYR A 174 -21.72 -9.33 -14.93
N GLU A 175 -22.43 -9.67 -16.00
CA GLU A 175 -23.50 -8.85 -16.60
C GLU A 175 -24.61 -8.47 -15.59
N ASP A 176 -24.91 -9.33 -14.62
CA ASP A 176 -25.99 -9.14 -13.63
C ASP A 176 -25.57 -8.44 -12.31
N ASP A 177 -24.30 -8.04 -12.18
CA ASP A 177 -23.75 -7.54 -10.90
C ASP A 177 -23.68 -6.00 -10.80
N SER A 178 -24.44 -5.31 -11.66
CA SER A 178 -24.47 -3.85 -11.74
C SER A 178 -25.33 -3.19 -10.66
N ALA A 179 -26.39 -3.85 -10.19
CA ALA A 179 -27.35 -3.28 -9.24
C ALA A 179 -26.70 -2.83 -7.90
N PRO A 180 -25.80 -3.61 -7.28
CA PRO A 180 -25.12 -3.20 -6.05
C PRO A 180 -24.14 -2.03 -6.24
N LEU A 181 -23.72 -1.75 -7.48
CA LEU A 181 -22.74 -0.71 -7.80
C LEU A 181 -23.37 0.66 -8.05
N VAL A 182 -24.70 0.74 -8.13
CA VAL A 182 -25.44 1.98 -8.42
C VAL A 182 -25.10 3.10 -7.42
N GLU A 183 -24.85 2.75 -6.16
CA GLU A 183 -24.48 3.73 -5.13
C GLU A 183 -23.18 4.47 -5.42
N LEU A 184 -22.24 3.84 -6.15
CA LEU A 184 -20.98 4.49 -6.53
C LEU A 184 -21.21 5.59 -7.57
N PHE A 185 -22.26 5.50 -8.39
CA PHE A 185 -22.57 6.54 -9.37
C PHE A 185 -22.98 7.86 -8.74
N SER A 186 -23.35 7.87 -7.46
CA SER A 186 -23.60 9.08 -6.69
C SER A 186 -22.32 9.74 -6.14
N CYS A 187 -21.17 9.06 -6.19
CA CYS A 187 -19.91 9.64 -5.73
C CYS A 187 -19.39 10.69 -6.73
N PRO A 188 -19.11 11.93 -6.30
CA PRO A 188 -18.59 12.97 -7.17
C PRO A 188 -17.31 12.53 -7.89
N GLY A 189 -17.27 12.70 -9.22
CA GLY A 189 -16.11 12.32 -10.04
C GLY A 189 -16.02 10.82 -10.39
N PHE A 190 -16.84 9.94 -9.78
CA PHE A 190 -16.77 8.50 -10.06
C PHE A 190 -17.07 8.16 -11.52
N LEU A 191 -18.11 8.74 -12.12
CA LEU A 191 -18.44 8.52 -13.53
C LEU A 191 -17.32 8.95 -14.48
N LYS A 192 -16.59 10.03 -14.18
CA LYS A 192 -15.42 10.47 -14.96
C LYS A 192 -14.33 9.39 -14.92
N SER A 193 -14.02 8.89 -13.72
CA SER A 193 -13.01 7.84 -13.51
C SER A 193 -13.44 6.51 -14.14
N LEU A 194 -14.73 6.19 -14.11
CA LEU A 194 -15.31 5.00 -14.73
C LEU A 194 -15.15 5.04 -16.26
N HIS A 195 -15.57 6.11 -16.92
CA HIS A 195 -15.40 6.27 -18.38
C HIS A 195 -13.93 6.24 -18.80
N ALA A 196 -13.03 6.84 -18.00
CA ALA A 196 -11.59 6.77 -18.26
C ALA A 196 -11.07 5.33 -18.20
N SER A 197 -11.57 4.54 -17.24
CA SER A 197 -11.19 3.14 -17.05
C SER A 197 -11.81 2.21 -18.11
N GLU A 198 -13.04 2.48 -18.52
CA GLU A 198 -13.70 1.78 -19.65
C GLU A 198 -12.95 2.03 -20.96
N LYS A 199 -12.56 3.28 -21.23
CA LYS A 199 -11.69 3.59 -22.36
C LYS A 199 -10.35 2.85 -22.26
N ALA A 200 -9.78 2.72 -21.06
CA ALA A 200 -8.54 1.98 -20.84
C ALA A 200 -8.71 0.48 -21.11
N LEU A 201 -9.84 -0.13 -20.72
CA LEU A 201 -10.16 -1.54 -21.01
C LEU A 201 -10.10 -1.83 -22.52
N HIS A 202 -10.58 -0.91 -23.36
CA HIS A 202 -10.60 -1.10 -24.82
C HIS A 202 -9.33 -0.64 -25.54
N SER A 203 -8.57 0.29 -24.96
CA SER A 203 -7.37 0.87 -25.61
C SER A 203 -6.05 0.23 -25.18
N LEU A 204 -5.98 -0.32 -23.96
CA LEU A 204 -4.78 -1.00 -23.48
C LEU A 204 -4.74 -2.46 -23.97
N PRO A 205 -3.53 -3.05 -24.08
CA PRO A 205 -3.43 -4.49 -24.25
C PRO A 205 -4.16 -5.23 -23.13
N LYS A 206 -4.90 -6.31 -23.45
CA LYS A 206 -5.65 -7.11 -22.45
C LYS A 206 -4.83 -7.50 -21.22
N SER A 207 -3.54 -7.71 -21.39
CA SER A 207 -2.65 -8.09 -20.28
C SER A 207 -2.31 -6.94 -19.33
N ASP A 208 -2.57 -5.69 -19.73
CA ASP A 208 -2.23 -4.47 -18.99
C ASP A 208 -3.43 -3.85 -18.27
N PHE A 209 -4.65 -4.30 -18.59
CA PHE A 209 -5.86 -3.95 -17.86
C PHE A 209 -6.29 -5.11 -16.94
N PRO A 210 -6.70 -4.84 -15.69
CA PRO A 210 -6.71 -3.53 -15.02
C PRO A 210 -5.29 -3.08 -14.60
N THR A 211 -5.06 -1.78 -14.49
CA THR A 211 -3.72 -1.20 -14.31
C THR A 211 -3.05 -1.64 -13.01
N TYR A 212 -3.84 -1.87 -11.94
CA TYR A 212 -3.36 -2.37 -10.65
C TYR A 212 -2.82 -3.81 -10.67
N THR A 213 -2.94 -4.55 -11.80
CA THR A 213 -2.29 -5.86 -11.92
C THR A 213 -0.81 -5.77 -12.26
N LYS A 214 -0.35 -4.61 -12.76
CA LYS A 214 1.06 -4.33 -13.08
C LYS A 214 1.50 -2.96 -12.54
N PRO A 215 1.46 -2.72 -11.22
CA PRO A 215 1.83 -1.44 -10.63
C PRO A 215 3.19 -0.90 -11.08
N ARG A 216 4.18 -1.77 -11.32
CA ARG A 216 5.49 -1.31 -11.84
C ARG A 216 5.41 -0.66 -13.22
N LYS A 217 4.58 -1.18 -14.13
CA LYS A 217 4.39 -0.61 -15.47
C LYS A 217 3.76 0.78 -15.42
N PHE A 218 2.91 1.01 -14.43
CA PHE A 218 2.19 2.25 -14.22
C PHE A 218 2.74 3.04 -13.03
N ALA A 219 3.98 2.75 -12.61
CA ALA A 219 4.59 3.33 -11.41
C ALA A 219 4.64 4.86 -11.47
N SER A 220 4.92 5.42 -12.65
CA SER A 220 4.92 6.87 -12.88
C SER A 220 3.54 7.51 -12.74
N SER A 221 2.46 6.72 -12.85
CA SER A 221 1.10 7.16 -12.55
C SER A 221 0.74 6.98 -11.07
N PHE A 222 1.48 6.15 -10.34
CA PHE A 222 1.23 5.78 -8.94
C PHE A 222 2.03 6.56 -7.91
N VAL A 223 3.22 7.03 -8.28
CA VAL A 223 4.13 7.70 -7.35
C VAL A 223 4.94 8.75 -8.09
N SER A 224 4.85 10.00 -7.64
CA SER A 224 5.86 11.01 -7.94
C SER A 224 6.90 10.95 -6.84
N LEU A 225 7.89 10.06 -6.94
CA LEU A 225 9.02 10.09 -6.03
C LEU A 225 9.89 11.29 -6.39
N ASN A 226 10.04 12.24 -5.47
CA ASN A 226 11.22 13.09 -5.49
C ASN A 226 12.43 12.20 -5.12
N PRO A 227 13.43 12.06 -5.98
CA PRO A 227 14.59 11.19 -5.73
C PRO A 227 15.38 11.59 -4.47
N ASP A 228 15.23 12.84 -4.01
CA ASP A 228 15.94 13.41 -2.87
C ASP A 228 15.32 13.05 -1.49
N GLU A 229 14.10 12.52 -1.44
CA GLU A 229 13.40 12.21 -0.16
C GLU A 229 13.70 10.79 0.38
N SER A 230 14.84 10.22 0.00
CA SER A 230 15.28 8.88 0.44
C SER A 230 15.79 8.83 1.90
N SER A 231 15.54 9.83 2.74
CA SER A 231 16.12 9.97 4.08
C SER A 231 15.73 8.87 5.09
N LEU A 232 14.71 8.05 4.81
CA LEU A 232 14.40 6.87 5.62
C LEU A 232 15.33 5.67 5.37
N THR A 233 16.33 5.79 4.48
CA THR A 233 17.19 4.70 3.98
C THR A 233 18.57 4.58 4.64
N ASP A 234 18.75 5.07 5.86
CA ASP A 234 20.04 5.16 6.57
C ASP A 234 20.75 3.82 6.92
N ASN A 235 20.33 2.68 6.37
CA ASN A 235 20.97 1.38 6.56
C ASN A 235 21.46 0.70 5.25
N GLY A 236 21.69 1.46 4.18
CA GLY A 236 22.32 0.93 2.97
C GLY A 236 21.39 0.15 2.03
N THR A 237 20.08 0.14 2.28
CA THR A 237 19.09 -0.18 1.25
C THR A 237 18.74 1.10 0.54
N THR A 238 19.47 1.42 -0.54
CA THR A 238 19.07 2.45 -1.49
C THR A 238 17.59 2.23 -1.83
N ALA A 239 16.73 3.18 -1.47
CA ALA A 239 15.44 3.30 -2.14
C ALA A 239 15.76 3.70 -3.58
N SER A 240 16.11 2.72 -4.42
CA SER A 240 16.03 2.89 -5.86
C SER A 240 14.64 3.45 -6.14
N GLY A 241 14.47 4.40 -7.08
CA GLY A 241 13.18 4.95 -7.51
C GLY A 241 12.20 3.92 -8.13
N HIS A 242 12.39 2.65 -7.82
CA HIS A 242 11.51 1.52 -8.05
C HIS A 242 10.74 1.23 -6.76
N TRP A 243 9.61 0.55 -6.87
CA TRP A 243 8.72 0.12 -5.78
C TRP A 243 9.33 -0.88 -4.77
N ALA A 244 10.59 -0.69 -4.39
CA ALA A 244 11.39 -1.60 -3.59
C ALA A 244 11.16 -1.34 -2.09
N LEU A 245 9.97 -1.65 -1.59
CA LEU A 245 9.65 -1.49 -0.16
C LEU A 245 9.22 -2.77 0.52
N ASN A 246 9.56 -3.91 -0.09
CA ASN A 246 9.65 -5.17 0.64
C ASN A 246 11.09 -5.71 0.48
N PRO A 247 11.74 -6.19 1.55
CA PRO A 247 12.97 -6.99 1.41
C PRO A 247 12.71 -8.33 0.69
N LYS A 248 11.45 -8.64 0.34
CA LYS A 248 11.09 -9.75 -0.53
C LYS A 248 11.19 -9.32 -1.99
N PRO A 249 11.78 -10.14 -2.87
CA PRO A 249 11.80 -9.85 -4.29
C PRO A 249 10.36 -9.66 -4.80
N SER A 250 10.15 -8.54 -5.47
CA SER A 250 8.91 -8.25 -6.18
C SER A 250 9.09 -8.72 -7.62
N CYS A 251 8.02 -9.18 -8.27
CA CYS A 251 8.15 -9.61 -9.66
C CYS A 251 8.55 -8.43 -10.56
N ASP A 252 9.57 -8.61 -11.39
CA ASP A 252 10.07 -7.55 -12.25
C ASP A 252 9.09 -7.04 -13.32
N VAL A 253 8.05 -7.83 -13.58
CA VAL A 253 7.03 -7.51 -14.57
C VAL A 253 5.83 -6.80 -13.94
N CYS A 254 5.33 -7.27 -12.80
CA CYS A 254 4.15 -6.65 -12.18
C CYS A 254 4.47 -5.76 -10.98
N GLY A 255 5.60 -5.90 -10.31
CA GLY A 255 5.97 -5.14 -9.10
C GLY A 255 5.24 -5.59 -7.82
N LEU A 256 4.43 -6.64 -7.90
CA LEU A 256 3.72 -7.18 -6.74
C LEU A 256 4.61 -8.19 -6.03
N ALA A 257 4.70 -8.07 -4.70
CA ALA A 257 5.28 -9.09 -3.85
C ALA A 257 4.40 -10.35 -3.96
N THR A 258 4.78 -11.27 -4.83
CA THR A 258 4.12 -12.56 -4.92
C THR A 258 4.70 -13.51 -3.88
N SER A 259 3.91 -14.51 -3.50
CA SER A 259 4.41 -15.75 -2.93
C SER A 259 5.46 -16.31 -3.90
N GLU A 260 6.71 -15.97 -3.66
CA GLU A 260 7.82 -16.56 -4.41
C GLU A 260 7.75 -18.04 -4.16
N THR A 261 7.27 -18.75 -5.16
CA THR A 261 7.33 -20.20 -5.15
C THR A 261 8.62 -20.52 -5.85
N ILE A 262 9.53 -21.08 -5.08
CA ILE A 262 10.73 -21.70 -5.60
C ILE A 262 10.25 -22.82 -6.54
N ALA A 263 10.51 -22.66 -7.83
CA ALA A 263 10.11 -23.61 -8.85
C ALA A 263 11.33 -24.06 -9.65
N CYS A 264 11.26 -25.26 -10.24
CA CYS A 264 12.30 -25.74 -11.13
C CYS A 264 12.43 -24.83 -12.36
N ALA A 265 13.64 -24.38 -12.68
CA ALA A 265 13.90 -23.55 -13.86
C ALA A 265 13.54 -24.21 -15.21
N ILE A 266 13.41 -25.55 -15.25
CA ILE A 266 13.06 -26.30 -16.46
C ILE A 266 11.55 -26.43 -16.63
N CYS A 267 10.83 -26.82 -15.57
CA CYS A 267 9.41 -27.20 -15.69
C CYS A 267 8.45 -26.32 -14.88
N LEU A 268 8.95 -25.32 -14.13
CA LEU A 268 8.19 -24.37 -13.32
C LEU A 268 7.27 -25.00 -12.25
N LYS A 269 7.50 -26.26 -11.88
CA LYS A 269 6.82 -26.93 -10.77
C LYS A 269 7.61 -26.78 -9.48
N SER A 270 6.91 -26.56 -8.36
CA SER A 270 7.49 -26.46 -7.01
C SER A 270 7.99 -27.79 -6.44
N LYS A 271 7.52 -28.92 -6.99
CA LYS A 271 8.01 -30.27 -6.71
C LYS A 271 8.21 -30.99 -8.05
N CYS A 272 9.43 -30.99 -8.58
CA CYS A 272 9.76 -31.71 -9.82
C CYS A 272 10.88 -32.73 -9.60
N VAL A 273 10.89 -33.75 -10.46
CA VAL A 273 11.90 -34.84 -10.52
C VAL A 273 12.98 -34.58 -11.58
N CYS A 274 13.11 -33.34 -12.03
CA CYS A 274 14.14 -32.92 -12.97
C CYS A 274 15.50 -33.00 -12.25
N ALA A 275 16.33 -34.00 -12.60
CA ALA A 275 17.65 -34.28 -12.02
C ALA A 275 18.64 -33.08 -12.15
N THR A 276 19.83 -33.01 -11.54
CA THR A 276 20.43 -33.54 -10.28
C THR A 276 20.70 -32.38 -9.30
N ALA A 277 20.34 -31.15 -9.68
CA ALA A 277 20.36 -29.95 -8.86
C ALA A 277 19.44 -28.95 -9.56
N PRO A 278 18.13 -28.90 -9.24
CA PRO A 278 17.26 -27.94 -9.87
C PRO A 278 17.79 -26.54 -9.55
N THR A 279 18.19 -25.81 -10.58
CA THR A 279 18.38 -24.36 -10.45
C THR A 279 17.01 -23.81 -10.09
N LEU A 280 16.89 -23.31 -8.87
CA LEU A 280 15.64 -22.78 -8.37
C LEU A 280 15.52 -21.36 -8.89
N THR A 281 14.37 -21.02 -9.45
CA THR A 281 14.07 -19.69 -9.95
C THR A 281 12.90 -19.10 -9.18
N HIS A 282 12.94 -17.79 -8.95
CA HIS A 282 11.78 -17.06 -8.46
C HIS A 282 10.74 -17.03 -9.58
N TYR A 283 9.58 -17.61 -9.27
CA TYR A 283 8.45 -17.68 -10.19
C TYR A 283 7.32 -16.76 -9.72
N CYS A 284 6.95 -15.80 -10.58
CA CYS A 284 5.75 -15.01 -10.36
C CYS A 284 4.53 -15.78 -10.87
N ALA A 285 3.78 -16.39 -9.96
CA ALA A 285 2.54 -17.09 -10.29
C ALA A 285 1.51 -16.22 -11.01
N ARG A 286 1.62 -14.89 -10.92
CA ARG A 286 0.72 -13.95 -11.62
C ARG A 286 1.15 -13.68 -13.06
N CYS A 287 2.44 -13.67 -13.36
CA CYS A 287 2.97 -13.31 -14.68
C CYS A 287 3.43 -14.52 -15.49
N SER A 288 3.48 -15.71 -14.88
CA SER A 288 4.02 -16.94 -15.47
C SER A 288 5.44 -16.76 -16.05
N LYS A 289 6.21 -15.84 -15.47
CA LYS A 289 7.58 -15.53 -15.86
C LYS A 289 8.52 -15.89 -14.72
N SER A 290 9.60 -16.58 -15.08
CA SER A 290 10.70 -16.96 -14.20
C SER A 290 11.86 -15.99 -14.37
N GLU A 291 12.49 -15.61 -13.27
CA GLU A 291 13.71 -14.81 -13.28
C GLU A 291 14.86 -15.67 -12.73
N LYS A 292 15.93 -15.84 -13.52
CA LYS A 292 17.07 -16.66 -13.07
C LYS A 292 17.66 -16.01 -11.82
N VAL A 293 17.75 -16.79 -10.73
CA VAL A 293 18.48 -16.37 -9.53
C VAL A 293 19.95 -16.28 -9.93
N GLY A 294 20.50 -15.07 -9.88
CA GLY A 294 21.93 -14.82 -10.04
C GLY A 294 22.71 -15.22 -8.80
#